data_AF-A0A0M2DIT5-F1
#
_entry.id   AF-A0A0M2DIT5-F1
#
_cell.length_a   1.000
_cell.length_b   1.000
_cell.length_c   1.000
_cell.angle_alpha   90.00
_cell.angle_beta   90.00
_cell.angle_gamma   90.00
#
_symmetry.space_group_name_H-M   'P 1'
#
loop_
_entity.id
_entity.type
_entity.pdbx_description
1 polymer ?
#
loop_
_entity_poly.entity_id
_entity_poly.type
_entity_poly.pdbx_seq_one_letter_code
_entity_poly.pdbx_strand_id
1 'polypeptide(L)'
;MINVKLALSAVLAEIASWSSLWLLHNHSDAALLSYLAAHALASVLLALCLSPLLMLAAGARRQRLPLVALMALLSYAVPVVGFVGSVIATVALLRRRGLTARREFSSLPLPEFDPHQQASGSRRQAGLQSFLANQAVPVPLRMRSLAALGHVSGRIASPMLRMALSDSSDDLRLLAYSMLDAQERQLSQSIHQELQALERARTVEGETIGPRGLRAAWALSDLYWELIYQGSAQGDVRDHAIKQSLHYCNRVLSQHPDTALLQLRKGRLLHLVADDEGAQSCYQRALELGLPAPRVIPYQAELLFKQRQFAKVQELMRRLEDQQVMPRLRPCIQYWSAS
;
A
#
# COMPACT_ATOMS: atom_id res chain seq x y z
N MET A 1 -32.28 -6.73 5.95
CA MET A 1 -33.69 -6.52 6.31
C MET A 1 -34.26 -7.86 6.78
N ILE A 2 -35.07 -7.88 7.83
CA ILE A 2 -35.71 -9.11 8.32
C ILE A 2 -36.71 -9.58 7.26
N ASN A 3 -36.65 -10.86 6.89
CA ASN A 3 -37.57 -11.41 5.90
C ASN A 3 -38.84 -11.90 6.61
N VAL A 4 -39.89 -11.07 6.59
CA VAL A 4 -41.17 -11.34 7.27
C VAL A 4 -41.79 -12.67 6.82
N LYS A 5 -41.56 -13.08 5.57
CA LYS A 5 -42.03 -14.37 5.04
C LYS A 5 -41.39 -15.55 5.80
N LEU A 6 -40.09 -15.47 6.10
CA LEU A 6 -39.37 -16.51 6.83
C LEU A 6 -39.81 -16.59 8.30
N ALA A 7 -40.07 -15.43 8.93
CA ALA A 7 -40.60 -15.38 10.28
C ALA A 7 -42.00 -16.02 10.37
N LEU A 8 -42.89 -15.68 9.44
CA LEU A 8 -44.25 -16.23 9.39
C LEU A 8 -44.22 -17.74 9.12
N SER A 9 -43.38 -18.20 8.20
CA SER A 9 -43.22 -19.63 7.93
C SER A 9 -42.62 -20.41 9.10
N ALA A 10 -41.72 -19.80 9.89
CA ALA A 10 -41.16 -20.45 11.08
C ALA A 10 -42.23 -20.64 12.16
N VAL A 11 -43.07 -19.63 12.38
CA VAL A 11 -44.18 -19.69 13.34
C VAL A 11 -45.26 -20.68 12.89
N LEU A 12 -45.62 -20.67 11.60
CA LEU A 12 -46.58 -21.64 11.04
C LEU A 12 -46.05 -23.07 11.12
N ALA A 13 -44.75 -23.29 10.89
CA ALA A 13 -44.13 -24.61 11.03
C ALA A 13 -44.09 -25.10 12.49
N GLU A 14 -43.90 -24.21 13.47
CA GLU A 14 -44.08 -24.56 14.89
C GLU A 14 -45.54 -24.91 15.17
N ILE A 15 -46.51 -24.09 14.79
CA ILE A 15 -47.93 -24.40 15.05
C ILE A 15 -48.32 -25.73 14.38
N ALA A 16 -47.82 -25.99 13.17
CA ALA A 16 -48.01 -27.25 12.47
C ALA A 16 -47.38 -28.45 13.22
N SER A 17 -46.18 -28.29 13.79
CA SER A 17 -45.51 -29.34 14.56
C SER A 17 -46.36 -29.77 15.76
N TRP A 18 -46.85 -28.82 16.55
CA TRP A 18 -47.70 -29.08 17.72
C TRP A 18 -49.08 -29.64 17.32
N SER A 19 -49.66 -29.18 16.21
CA SER A 19 -50.92 -29.72 15.70
C SER A 19 -50.80 -31.17 15.20
N SER A 20 -49.63 -31.57 14.69
CA SER A 20 -49.38 -32.94 14.21
C SER A 20 -49.41 -33.96 15.34
N LEU A 21 -48.92 -33.60 16.53
CA LEU A 21 -49.01 -34.43 17.74
C LEU A 21 -50.47 -34.64 18.20
N TRP A 22 -51.33 -33.65 17.94
CA TRP A 22 -52.73 -33.71 18.36
C TRP A 22 -53.60 -34.50 17.36
N LEU A 23 -53.37 -34.34 16.06
CA LEU A 23 -54.12 -35.03 15.00
C LEU A 23 -53.78 -36.51 14.83
N LEU A 24 -52.53 -36.92 15.03
CA LEU A 24 -52.05 -38.29 14.79
C LEU A 24 -52.10 -39.18 16.04
N HIS A 25 -53.07 -38.94 16.93
CA HIS A 25 -53.20 -39.56 18.26
C HIS A 25 -53.17 -41.10 18.28
N ASN A 26 -53.37 -41.77 17.13
CA ASN A 26 -53.43 -43.24 17.00
C ASN A 26 -52.17 -43.92 16.40
N HIS A 27 -51.09 -43.19 16.06
CA HIS A 27 -49.81 -43.79 15.61
C HIS A 27 -48.59 -43.11 16.26
N SER A 28 -47.98 -43.78 17.24
CA SER A 28 -46.94 -43.22 18.13
C SER A 28 -45.70 -42.70 17.39
N ASP A 29 -45.20 -43.45 16.41
CA ASP A 29 -43.88 -43.21 15.84
C ASP A 29 -43.94 -42.23 14.66
N ALA A 30 -45.00 -42.32 13.85
CA ALA A 30 -45.23 -41.42 12.73
C ALA A 30 -45.51 -39.99 13.20
N ALA A 31 -46.27 -39.82 14.29
CA ALA A 31 -46.56 -38.53 14.89
C ALA A 31 -45.29 -37.86 15.46
N LEU A 32 -44.41 -38.66 16.08
CA LEU A 32 -43.14 -38.18 16.63
C LEU A 32 -42.18 -37.77 15.51
N LEU A 33 -42.08 -38.57 14.44
CA LEU A 33 -41.26 -38.23 13.28
C LEU A 33 -41.75 -36.96 12.57
N SER A 34 -43.07 -36.80 12.39
CA SER A 34 -43.64 -35.59 11.77
C SER A 34 -43.39 -34.35 12.63
N TYR A 35 -43.50 -34.48 13.96
CA TYR A 35 -43.18 -33.40 14.89
C TYR A 35 -41.70 -32.99 14.79
N LEU A 36 -40.77 -33.95 14.88
CA LEU A 36 -39.34 -33.65 14.81
C LEU A 36 -38.94 -33.01 13.48
N ALA A 37 -39.51 -33.48 12.36
CA ALA A 37 -39.25 -32.90 11.04
C ALA A 37 -39.77 -31.47 10.93
N ALA A 38 -41.00 -31.21 11.40
CA ALA A 38 -41.61 -29.88 11.39
C ALA A 38 -40.86 -28.90 12.31
N HIS A 39 -40.43 -29.36 13.50
CA HIS A 39 -39.66 -28.55 14.44
C HIS A 39 -38.23 -28.26 13.95
N ALA A 40 -37.58 -29.22 13.28
CA ALA A 40 -36.29 -29.00 12.61
C ALA A 40 -36.41 -27.93 11.52
N LEU A 41 -37.47 -27.99 10.71
CA LEU A 41 -37.74 -27.02 9.66
C LEU A 41 -37.97 -25.62 10.25
N ALA A 42 -38.77 -25.51 11.32
CA ALA A 42 -39.01 -24.26 12.03
C ALA A 42 -37.72 -23.64 12.60
N SER A 43 -36.86 -24.46 13.19
CA SER A 43 -35.56 -24.04 13.77
C SER A 43 -34.60 -23.48 12.72
N VAL A 44 -34.54 -24.09 11.54
CA VAL A 44 -33.71 -23.61 10.42
C VAL A 44 -34.25 -22.29 9.86
N LEU A 45 -35.57 -22.19 9.66
CA LEU A 45 -36.21 -20.98 9.16
C LEU A 45 -35.99 -19.78 10.10
N LEU A 46 -36.08 -20.01 11.41
CA LEU A 46 -35.78 -18.97 12.40
C LEU A 46 -34.32 -18.52 12.33
N ALA A 47 -33.36 -19.45 12.24
CA ALA A 47 -31.94 -19.11 12.16
C ALA A 47 -31.62 -18.29 10.90
N LEU A 48 -32.24 -18.63 9.76
CA LEU A 48 -32.14 -17.85 8.51
C LEU A 48 -32.82 -16.47 8.61
N CYS A 49 -33.93 -16.38 9.33
CA CYS A 49 -34.62 -15.10 9.56
C CYS A 49 -33.76 -14.11 10.37
N LEU A 50 -33.01 -14.62 11.35
CA LEU A 50 -32.12 -13.83 12.22
C LEU A 50 -30.73 -13.57 11.60
N SER A 51 -30.33 -14.30 10.55
CA SER A 51 -29.04 -14.14 9.89
C SER A 51 -28.70 -12.70 9.43
N PRO A 52 -29.60 -11.86 8.86
CA PRO A 52 -29.25 -10.49 8.47
C PRO A 52 -28.93 -9.58 9.66
N LEU A 53 -29.50 -9.84 10.83
CA LEU A 53 -29.19 -9.09 12.07
C LEU A 53 -27.82 -9.47 12.60
N LEU A 54 -27.49 -10.76 12.51
CA LEU A 54 -26.17 -11.29 12.83
C LEU A 54 -25.10 -10.83 11.83
N MET A 55 -25.44 -10.66 10.55
CA MET A 55 -24.55 -10.07 9.55
C MET A 55 -24.17 -8.63 9.90
N LEU A 56 -25.09 -7.90 10.53
CA LEU A 56 -24.83 -6.56 11.04
C LEU A 56 -23.95 -6.57 12.28
N ALA A 57 -23.90 -7.68 13.02
CA ALA A 57 -23.17 -7.84 14.28
C ALA A 57 -21.80 -8.54 14.12
N ALA A 58 -21.64 -9.44 13.16
CA ALA A 58 -20.42 -10.22 12.94
C ALA A 58 -19.51 -9.53 11.89
N GLY A 59 -18.35 -9.04 12.34
CA GLY A 59 -17.38 -8.32 11.50
C GLY A 59 -16.71 -9.20 10.43
N ALA A 60 -16.54 -10.50 10.69
CA ALA A 60 -15.89 -11.41 9.76
C ALA A 60 -16.88 -12.33 9.03
N ARG A 61 -16.74 -12.45 7.70
CA ARG A 61 -17.57 -13.32 6.85
C ARG A 61 -17.47 -14.81 7.25
N ARG A 62 -16.32 -15.22 7.80
CA ARG A 62 -16.00 -16.60 8.22
C ARG A 62 -16.74 -17.06 9.48
N GLN A 63 -17.14 -16.15 10.36
CA GLN A 63 -17.83 -16.49 11.63
C GLN A 63 -19.36 -16.60 11.49
N ARG A 64 -19.91 -16.36 10.30
CA ARG A 64 -21.37 -16.24 10.08
C ARG A 64 -22.08 -17.59 10.04
N LEU A 65 -21.53 -18.52 9.25
CA LEU A 65 -22.04 -19.89 9.12
C LEU A 65 -22.09 -20.66 10.46
N PRO A 66 -21.01 -20.71 11.27
CA PRO A 66 -21.05 -21.45 12.53
C PRO A 66 -22.06 -20.85 13.52
N LEU A 67 -22.28 -19.54 13.48
CA LEU A 67 -23.23 -18.88 14.38
C LEU A 67 -24.69 -19.19 14.01
N VAL A 68 -25.03 -19.15 12.71
CA VAL A 68 -26.37 -19.55 12.23
C VAL A 68 -26.62 -21.03 12.51
N ALA A 69 -25.62 -21.89 12.30
CA ALA A 69 -25.71 -23.32 12.62
C ALA A 69 -25.92 -23.57 14.12
N LEU A 70 -25.19 -22.85 14.98
CA LEU A 70 -25.35 -22.92 16.43
C LEU A 70 -26.76 -22.53 16.88
N MET A 71 -27.35 -21.49 16.27
CA MET A 71 -28.72 -21.07 16.60
C MET A 71 -29.76 -22.08 16.16
N ALA A 72 -29.62 -22.66 14.96
CA ALA A 72 -30.51 -23.72 14.50
C ALA A 72 -30.42 -24.95 15.42
N LEU A 73 -29.21 -25.34 15.82
CA LEU A 73 -28.97 -26.45 16.73
C LEU A 73 -29.58 -26.22 18.11
N LEU A 74 -29.38 -25.03 18.69
CA LEU A 74 -29.93 -24.68 20.01
C LEU A 74 -31.47 -24.63 20.00
N SER A 75 -32.05 -24.11 18.90
CA SER A 75 -33.51 -24.01 18.74
C SER A 75 -34.16 -25.39 18.60
N TYR A 76 -33.48 -26.33 17.92
CA TYR A 76 -33.94 -27.71 17.75
C TYR A 76 -33.77 -28.56 19.01
N ALA A 77 -32.67 -28.39 19.76
CA ALA A 77 -32.36 -29.22 20.92
C ALA A 77 -33.28 -28.96 22.12
N VAL A 78 -33.77 -27.73 22.28
CA VAL A 78 -34.67 -27.35 23.37
C VAL A 78 -35.89 -26.64 22.79
N PRO A 79 -36.98 -27.37 22.49
CA PRO A 79 -38.19 -26.77 21.95
C PRO A 79 -38.71 -25.64 22.83
N VAL A 80 -39.29 -24.60 22.22
CA VAL A 80 -39.79 -23.36 22.87
C VAL A 80 -38.68 -22.49 23.49
N VAL A 81 -37.85 -23.02 24.38
CA VAL A 81 -36.80 -22.25 25.08
C VAL A 81 -35.67 -21.85 24.14
N GLY A 82 -35.24 -22.74 23.25
CA GLY A 82 -34.23 -22.45 22.23
C GLY A 82 -34.72 -21.44 21.19
N PHE A 83 -36.01 -21.53 20.82
CA PHE A 83 -36.66 -20.59 19.90
C PHE A 83 -36.74 -19.17 20.48
N VAL A 84 -37.15 -19.03 21.75
CA VAL A 84 -37.20 -17.73 22.44
C VAL A 84 -35.79 -17.22 22.76
N GLY A 85 -34.91 -18.11 23.21
CA GLY A 85 -33.54 -17.79 23.60
C GLY A 85 -32.70 -17.25 22.44
N SER A 86 -32.87 -17.79 21.23
CA SER A 86 -32.18 -17.29 20.04
C SER A 86 -32.62 -15.87 19.65
N VAL A 87 -33.91 -15.55 19.75
CA VAL A 87 -34.42 -14.19 19.53
C VAL A 87 -33.84 -13.22 20.57
N ILE A 88 -33.88 -13.58 21.85
CA ILE A 88 -33.34 -12.74 22.95
C ILE A 88 -31.83 -12.53 22.77
N ALA A 89 -31.07 -13.57 22.46
CA ALA A 89 -29.62 -13.50 22.26
C ALA A 89 -29.26 -12.52 21.12
N THR A 90 -30.01 -12.56 20.01
CA THR A 90 -29.79 -11.67 18.86
C THR A 90 -30.05 -10.20 19.23
N VAL A 91 -31.13 -9.94 19.98
CA VAL A 91 -31.46 -8.58 20.46
C VAL A 91 -30.41 -8.08 21.46
N ALA A 92 -29.96 -8.92 22.39
CA ALA A 92 -28.93 -8.56 23.37
C ALA A 92 -27.58 -8.22 22.70
N LEU A 93 -27.20 -8.99 21.67
CA LEU A 93 -26.00 -8.76 20.87
C LEU A 93 -26.04 -7.39 20.18
N LEU A 94 -27.18 -7.03 19.58
CA LEU A 94 -27.38 -5.75 18.90
C LEU A 94 -27.29 -4.57 19.88
N ARG A 95 -27.91 -4.68 21.07
CA ARG A 95 -27.88 -3.63 22.10
C ARG A 95 -26.47 -3.38 22.64
N ARG A 96 -25.68 -4.42 22.89
CA ARG A 96 -24.30 -4.29 23.40
C ARG A 96 -23.35 -3.63 22.40
N ARG A 97 -23.59 -3.76 21.09
CA ARG A 97 -22.73 -3.17 20.07
C ARG A 97 -22.88 -1.65 19.93
N GLY A 98 -24.07 -1.12 20.22
CA GLY A 98 -24.29 0.33 20.29
C GLY A 98 -23.42 1.03 21.32
N LEU A 99 -23.03 0.31 22.39
CA LEU A 99 -22.19 0.84 23.48
C LEU A 99 -20.69 0.83 23.14
N THR A 100 -20.24 -0.01 22.21
CA THR A 100 -18.81 -0.15 21.85
C THR A 100 -18.39 0.69 20.65
N ALA A 101 -19.34 1.37 19.99
CA ALA A 101 -19.09 2.16 18.78
C ALA A 101 -18.50 3.57 19.04
N ARG A 102 -18.38 4.02 20.30
CA ARG A 102 -17.68 5.25 20.65
C ARG A 102 -16.46 4.94 21.52
N ARG A 103 -15.34 4.60 20.88
CA ARG A 103 -14.04 4.93 21.46
C ARG A 103 -13.80 6.40 21.13
N GLU A 104 -14.12 7.27 22.07
CA GLU A 104 -13.63 8.64 22.04
C GLU A 104 -12.11 8.56 22.18
N PHE A 105 -11.40 8.88 21.10
CA PHE A 105 -9.96 9.03 21.15
C PHE A 105 -9.68 10.33 21.91
N SER A 106 -8.96 10.25 23.02
CA SER A 106 -8.48 11.45 23.70
C SER A 106 -7.54 12.20 22.74
N SER A 107 -7.86 13.46 22.45
CA SER A 107 -6.96 14.33 21.71
C SER A 107 -5.77 14.65 22.60
N LEU A 108 -4.64 13.98 22.33
CA LEU A 108 -3.37 14.34 22.98
C LEU A 108 -2.84 15.64 22.35
N PRO A 109 -2.30 16.57 23.14
CA PRO A 109 -1.57 17.71 22.59
C PRO A 109 -0.40 17.20 21.76
N LEU A 110 -0.17 17.82 20.59
CA LEU A 110 0.96 17.45 19.74
C LEU A 110 2.26 17.70 20.53
N PRO A 111 3.16 16.71 20.64
CA PRO A 111 4.45 16.92 21.30
C PRO A 111 5.26 17.99 20.56
N GLU A 112 6.04 18.78 21.29
CA GLU A 112 6.97 19.73 20.68
C GLU A 112 7.99 18.98 19.83
N PHE A 113 8.15 19.45 18.59
CA PHE A 113 9.08 18.87 17.63
C PHE A 113 10.49 19.36 17.96
N ASP A 114 11.33 18.49 18.51
CA ASP A 114 12.77 18.76 18.68
C ASP A 114 13.52 18.48 17.36
N PRO A 115 14.05 19.50 16.67
CA PRO A 115 14.79 19.32 15.43
C PRO A 115 16.15 18.63 15.63
N HIS A 116 16.65 18.50 16.86
CA HIS A 116 17.97 17.94 17.17
C HIS A 116 17.96 16.47 17.63
N GLN A 117 16.79 15.82 17.75
CA GLN A 117 16.74 14.39 18.04
C GLN A 117 17.26 13.56 16.87
N GLN A 118 18.44 12.96 17.05
CA GLN A 118 19.04 12.04 16.08
C GLN A 118 18.12 10.84 15.81
N ALA A 119 17.80 10.67 14.52
CA ALA A 119 16.72 9.84 14.04
C ALA A 119 17.05 8.34 14.09
N SER A 120 16.44 7.62 15.03
CA SER A 120 16.33 6.15 14.99
C SER A 120 14.96 5.75 14.44
N GLY A 121 14.92 5.34 13.17
CA GLY A 121 13.80 4.57 12.58
C GLY A 121 12.90 5.30 11.57
N SER A 122 12.66 4.65 10.43
CA SER A 122 11.89 5.11 9.25
C SER A 122 10.39 5.45 9.47
N ARG A 123 9.90 5.45 10.72
CA ARG A 123 8.47 5.53 11.05
C ARG A 123 7.91 6.96 11.10
N ARG A 124 8.74 8.01 10.98
CA ARG A 124 8.28 9.43 11.11
C ARG A 124 8.14 10.23 9.81
N GLN A 125 8.50 9.68 8.64
CA GLN A 125 8.34 10.40 7.36
C GLN A 125 6.87 10.67 7.00
N ALA A 126 5.97 9.74 7.34
CA ALA A 126 4.52 9.95 7.17
C ALA A 126 3.96 11.04 8.11
N GLY A 127 4.57 11.20 9.29
CA GLY A 127 4.14 12.17 10.30
C GLY A 127 4.42 13.62 9.89
N LEU A 128 5.56 13.89 9.23
CA LEU A 128 5.90 15.22 8.74
C LEU A 128 4.92 15.72 7.66
N GLN A 129 4.49 14.85 6.75
CA GLN A 129 3.53 15.22 5.71
C GLN A 129 2.16 15.54 6.32
N SER A 130 1.67 14.71 7.25
CA SER A 130 0.44 15.00 7.98
C SER A 130 0.55 16.25 8.85
N PHE A 131 1.73 16.53 9.40
CA PHE A 131 1.97 17.72 10.22
C PHE A 131 1.93 19.00 9.39
N LEU A 132 2.57 19.01 8.21
CA LEU A 132 2.54 20.14 7.29
C LEU A 132 1.13 20.40 6.74
N ALA A 133 0.41 19.33 6.42
CA ALA A 133 -0.97 19.40 5.91
C ALA A 133 -2.00 19.79 6.99
N ASN A 134 -1.65 19.69 8.27
CA ASN A 134 -2.58 20.01 9.35
C ASN A 134 -2.62 21.53 9.59
N GLN A 135 -3.70 22.16 9.12
CA GLN A 135 -3.94 23.60 9.29
C GLN A 135 -4.12 24.02 10.76
N ALA A 136 -4.42 23.10 11.67
CA ALA A 136 -4.52 23.40 13.10
C ALA A 136 -3.15 23.67 13.75
N VAL A 137 -2.05 23.32 13.08
CA VAL A 137 -0.69 23.58 13.59
C VAL A 137 -0.29 25.03 13.30
N PRO A 138 0.18 25.79 14.30
CA PRO A 138 0.66 27.16 14.12
C PRO A 138 1.67 27.30 12.98
N VAL A 139 1.51 28.35 12.16
CA VAL A 139 2.36 28.64 11.00
C VAL A 139 3.87 28.62 11.33
N PRO A 140 4.35 29.24 12.44
CA PRO A 140 5.78 29.24 12.74
C PRO A 140 6.37 27.84 12.95
N LEU A 141 5.60 26.90 13.53
CA LEU A 141 6.05 25.53 13.72
C LEU A 141 6.13 24.78 12.38
N ARG A 142 5.13 24.97 11.51
CA ARG A 142 5.13 24.40 10.15
C ARG A 142 6.27 24.95 9.30
N MET A 143 6.61 26.23 9.43
CA MET A 143 7.77 26.84 8.74
C MET A 143 9.09 26.21 9.20
N ARG A 144 9.27 25.98 10.51
CA ARG A 144 10.47 25.28 11.04
C ARG A 144 10.58 23.87 10.49
N SER A 145 9.46 23.16 10.37
CA SER A 145 9.43 21.84 9.75
C SER A 145 9.75 21.88 8.25
N LEU A 146 9.28 22.89 7.51
CA LEU A 146 9.68 23.09 6.11
C LEU A 146 11.18 23.38 6.00
N ALA A 147 11.72 24.27 6.82
CA ALA A 147 13.15 24.59 6.81
C ALA A 147 14.03 23.35 7.06
N ALA A 148 13.60 22.45 7.96
CA ALA A 148 14.29 21.18 8.21
C ALA A 148 14.35 20.25 6.98
N LEU A 149 13.40 20.38 6.02
CA LEU A 149 13.45 19.63 4.76
C LEU A 149 14.59 20.07 3.84
N GLY A 150 15.19 21.24 4.07
CA GLY A 150 16.29 21.76 3.23
C GLY A 150 17.53 20.86 3.23
N HIS A 151 17.75 20.08 4.29
CA HIS A 151 18.87 19.16 4.42
C HIS A 151 18.51 17.70 4.08
N VAL A 152 17.26 17.43 3.72
CA VAL A 152 16.78 16.10 3.35
C VAL A 152 16.94 15.92 1.83
N SER A 153 17.19 14.68 1.37
CA SER A 153 17.27 14.38 -0.07
C SER A 153 16.05 14.92 -0.83
N GLY A 154 16.27 15.56 -1.98
CA GLY A 154 15.22 16.17 -2.81
C GLY A 154 14.06 15.21 -3.12
N ARG A 155 14.34 13.93 -3.30
CA ARG A 155 13.31 12.89 -3.53
C ARG A 155 12.23 12.85 -2.43
N ILE A 156 12.60 13.13 -1.19
CA ILE A 156 11.66 13.16 -0.05
C ILE A 156 11.14 14.59 0.16
N ALA A 157 12.01 15.59 0.03
CA ALA A 157 11.67 16.99 0.29
C ALA A 157 10.73 17.57 -0.79
N SER A 158 11.03 17.40 -2.08
CA SER A 158 10.31 18.06 -3.18
C SER A 158 8.81 17.76 -3.22
N PRO A 159 8.32 16.52 -3.00
CA PRO A 159 6.88 16.27 -2.89
C PRO A 159 6.21 17.03 -1.73
N MET A 160 6.91 17.16 -0.59
CA MET A 160 6.39 17.86 0.59
C MET A 160 6.41 19.38 0.40
N LEU A 161 7.47 19.91 -0.23
CA LEU A 161 7.56 21.31 -0.62
C LEU A 161 6.48 21.67 -1.66
N ARG A 162 6.25 20.82 -2.67
CA ARG A 162 5.18 21.04 -3.67
C ARG A 162 3.79 21.06 -3.05
N MET A 163 3.55 20.25 -2.01
CA MET A 163 2.29 20.32 -1.25
C MET A 163 2.12 21.67 -0.56
N ALA A 164 3.18 22.18 0.07
CA ALA A 164 3.17 23.48 0.74
C ALA A 164 2.96 24.68 -0.20
N LEU A 165 3.16 24.52 -1.52
CA LEU A 165 2.79 25.57 -2.51
C LEU A 165 1.28 25.86 -2.55
N SER A 166 0.45 24.91 -2.09
CA SER A 166 -1.00 25.06 -2.02
C SER A 166 -1.51 25.41 -0.62
N ASP A 167 -0.62 25.76 0.31
CA ASP A 167 -1.00 26.12 1.69
C ASP A 167 -1.82 27.42 1.75
N SER A 168 -2.66 27.57 2.78
CA SER A 168 -3.42 28.80 3.01
C SER A 168 -2.56 29.96 3.48
N SER A 169 -1.37 29.71 4.05
CA SER A 169 -0.44 30.74 4.49
C SER A 169 0.53 31.15 3.38
N ASP A 170 0.60 32.46 3.09
CA ASP A 170 1.51 33.04 2.09
C ASP A 170 2.98 32.77 2.42
N ASP A 171 3.37 32.86 3.69
CA ASP A 171 4.75 32.64 4.14
C ASP A 171 5.23 31.21 3.88
N LEU A 172 4.34 30.23 4.08
CA LEU A 172 4.65 28.82 3.81
C LEU A 172 4.80 28.57 2.30
N ARG A 173 3.92 29.16 1.49
CA ARG A 173 4.00 29.07 0.03
C ARG A 173 5.30 29.68 -0.50
N LEU A 174 5.67 30.87 -0.03
CA LEU A 174 6.88 31.58 -0.46
C LEU A 174 8.15 30.84 -0.02
N LEU A 175 8.18 30.34 1.23
CA LEU A 175 9.28 29.52 1.72
C LEU A 175 9.43 28.24 0.86
N ALA A 176 8.35 27.52 0.61
CA ALA A 176 8.37 26.33 -0.22
C ALA A 176 8.86 26.60 -1.65
N TYR A 177 8.41 27.71 -2.26
CA TYR A 177 8.86 28.14 -3.59
C TYR A 177 10.37 28.42 -3.60
N SER A 178 10.86 29.24 -2.67
CA SER A 178 12.29 29.58 -2.59
C SER A 178 13.19 28.37 -2.33
N MET A 179 12.72 27.39 -1.55
CA MET A 179 13.44 26.15 -1.30
C MET A 179 13.49 25.24 -2.53
N LEU A 180 12.39 25.10 -3.27
CA LEU A 180 12.37 24.33 -4.52
C LEU A 180 13.29 24.95 -5.57
N ASP A 181 13.22 26.27 -5.73
CA ASP A 181 14.06 27.02 -6.66
C ASP A 181 15.56 26.95 -6.27
N ALA A 182 15.88 27.03 -4.97
CA ALA A 182 17.25 26.83 -4.50
C ALA A 182 17.79 25.42 -4.81
N GLN A 183 16.96 24.38 -4.65
CA GLN A 183 17.33 23.00 -4.99
C GLN A 183 17.59 22.83 -6.50
N GLU A 184 16.75 23.40 -7.34
CA GLU A 184 16.91 23.35 -8.80
C GLU A 184 18.16 24.10 -9.26
N ARG A 185 18.40 25.30 -8.71
CA ARG A 185 19.61 26.09 -8.97
C ARG A 185 20.87 25.33 -8.54
N GLN A 186 20.86 24.70 -7.37
CA GLN A 186 21.99 23.90 -6.89
C GLN A 186 22.31 22.74 -7.84
N LEU A 187 21.30 21.96 -8.25
CA LEU A 187 21.49 20.85 -9.20
C LEU A 187 22.02 21.33 -10.54
N SER A 188 21.44 22.41 -11.08
CA SER A 188 21.87 23.01 -12.36
C SER A 188 23.32 23.48 -12.30
N GLN A 189 23.72 24.10 -11.18
CA GLN A 189 25.10 24.53 -10.97
C GLN A 189 26.07 23.35 -10.89
N SER A 190 25.71 22.27 -10.18
CA SER A 190 26.53 21.05 -10.12
C SER A 190 26.66 20.39 -11.49
N ILE A 191 25.60 20.34 -12.30
CA ILE A 191 25.66 19.81 -13.68
C ILE A 191 26.64 20.65 -14.51
N HIS A 192 26.54 21.99 -14.42
CA HIS A 192 27.42 22.87 -15.16
C HIS A 192 28.90 22.71 -14.76
N GLN A 193 29.17 22.56 -13.46
CA GLN A 193 30.53 22.32 -12.95
C GLN A 193 31.11 21.01 -13.49
N GLU A 194 30.33 19.93 -13.50
CA GLU A 194 30.79 18.62 -14.00
C GLU A 194 30.94 18.61 -15.53
N LEU A 195 30.12 19.36 -16.28
CA LEU A 195 30.32 19.58 -17.71
C LEU A 195 31.65 20.27 -17.99
N GLN A 196 31.96 21.35 -17.26
CA GLN A 196 33.26 22.02 -17.38
C GLN A 196 34.42 21.10 -16.98
N ALA A 197 34.24 20.26 -15.95
CA ALA A 197 35.25 19.30 -15.53
C ALA A 197 35.52 18.24 -16.63
N LEU A 198 34.46 17.77 -17.30
CA LEU A 198 34.56 16.85 -18.43
C LEU A 198 35.29 17.49 -19.62
N GLU A 199 35.00 18.74 -19.94
CA GLU A 199 35.68 19.49 -21.01
C GLU A 199 37.18 19.67 -20.71
N ARG A 200 37.53 20.07 -19.49
CA ARG A 200 38.93 20.17 -19.05
C ARG A 200 39.63 18.82 -19.05
N ALA A 201 38.93 17.74 -18.72
CA ALA A 201 39.48 16.40 -18.82
C ALA A 201 39.80 16.05 -20.28
N ARG A 202 38.91 16.38 -21.22
CA ARG A 202 39.13 16.15 -22.65
C ARG A 202 40.34 16.91 -23.20
N THR A 203 40.59 18.13 -22.75
CA THR A 203 41.79 18.88 -23.20
C THR A 203 43.10 18.30 -22.68
N VAL A 204 43.08 17.69 -21.49
CA VAL A 204 44.28 17.10 -20.85
C VAL A 204 44.50 15.64 -21.26
N GLU A 205 43.44 14.85 -21.35
CA GLU A 205 43.49 13.39 -21.56
C GLU A 205 43.32 13.01 -23.05
N GLY A 206 42.95 13.95 -23.91
CA GLY A 206 42.73 13.75 -25.35
C GLY A 206 41.31 13.28 -25.70
N GLU A 207 41.15 12.67 -26.88
CA GLU A 207 39.83 12.23 -27.36
C GLU A 207 39.29 11.00 -26.61
N THR A 208 40.18 10.12 -26.16
CA THR A 208 39.82 8.99 -25.31
C THR A 208 39.53 9.46 -23.89
N ILE A 209 38.39 9.06 -23.33
CA ILE A 209 38.06 9.37 -21.93
C ILE A 209 39.12 8.75 -21.02
N GLY A 210 39.86 9.59 -20.32
CA GLY A 210 40.72 9.16 -19.24
C GLY A 210 39.98 9.12 -17.89
N PRO A 211 40.71 8.92 -16.78
CA PRO A 211 40.13 8.73 -15.45
C PRO A 211 39.41 9.98 -14.90
N ARG A 212 39.79 11.19 -15.31
CA ARG A 212 39.08 12.42 -14.92
C ARG A 212 37.79 12.56 -15.72
N GLY A 213 37.85 12.33 -17.03
CA GLY A 213 36.66 12.38 -17.89
C GLY A 213 35.63 11.32 -17.49
N LEU A 214 36.09 10.14 -17.08
CA LEU A 214 35.22 9.06 -16.62
C LEU A 214 34.50 9.41 -15.32
N ARG A 215 35.20 10.02 -14.35
CA ARG A 215 34.59 10.49 -13.09
C ARG A 215 33.53 11.55 -13.35
N ALA A 216 33.83 12.53 -14.20
CA ALA A 216 32.87 13.57 -14.58
C ALA A 216 31.67 12.98 -15.31
N ALA A 217 31.87 12.03 -16.24
CA ALA A 217 30.78 11.34 -16.93
C ALA A 217 29.90 10.55 -15.93
N TRP A 218 30.50 9.87 -14.96
CA TRP A 218 29.74 9.20 -13.90
C TRP A 218 28.89 10.22 -13.13
N ALA A 219 29.51 11.29 -12.62
CA ALA A 219 28.82 12.33 -11.86
C ALA A 219 27.67 12.96 -12.67
N LEU A 220 27.87 13.23 -13.96
CA LEU A 220 26.82 13.72 -14.85
C LEU A 220 25.66 12.73 -14.98
N SER A 221 25.95 11.44 -15.14
CA SER A 221 24.90 10.41 -15.15
C SER A 221 24.07 10.42 -13.85
N ASP A 222 24.72 10.59 -12.69
CA ASP A 222 24.07 10.70 -11.39
C ASP A 222 23.21 11.97 -11.27
N LEU A 223 23.75 13.14 -11.63
CA LEU A 223 23.05 14.42 -11.51
C LEU A 223 21.81 14.50 -12.41
N TYR A 224 21.92 14.05 -13.66
CA TYR A 224 20.76 13.96 -14.55
C TYR A 224 19.74 12.93 -14.06
N TRP A 225 20.20 11.82 -13.47
CA TRP A 225 19.31 10.84 -12.84
C TRP A 225 18.55 11.46 -11.66
N GLU A 226 19.22 12.23 -10.80
CA GLU A 226 18.60 12.94 -9.68
C GLU A 226 17.55 13.96 -10.17
N LEU A 227 17.82 14.69 -11.25
CA LEU A 227 16.87 15.64 -11.84
C LEU A 227 15.54 14.95 -12.25
N ILE A 228 15.64 13.75 -12.83
CA ILE A 228 14.49 12.91 -13.18
C ILE A 228 13.80 12.39 -11.91
N TYR A 229 14.59 11.90 -10.95
CA TYR A 229 14.09 11.18 -9.79
C TYR A 229 13.42 12.07 -8.74
N GLN A 230 13.83 13.33 -8.63
CA GLN A 230 13.21 14.34 -7.77
C GLN A 230 11.95 14.96 -8.41
N GLY A 231 11.72 14.69 -9.70
CA GLY A 231 10.62 15.27 -10.47
C GLY A 231 10.75 16.78 -10.63
N SER A 232 11.97 17.29 -10.67
CA SER A 232 12.24 18.71 -10.96
C SER A 232 12.13 18.97 -12.47
N ALA A 233 12.58 18.01 -13.29
CA ALA A 233 12.37 18.08 -14.73
C ALA A 233 10.98 17.56 -15.15
N GLN A 234 10.28 18.32 -16.00
CA GLN A 234 9.00 17.96 -16.61
C GLN A 234 9.06 18.18 -18.13
N GLY A 235 8.21 17.47 -18.88
CA GLY A 235 8.14 17.57 -20.35
C GLY A 235 9.51 17.40 -21.02
N ASP A 236 9.85 18.32 -21.92
CA ASP A 236 11.08 18.29 -22.72
C ASP A 236 12.36 18.26 -21.88
N VAL A 237 12.37 18.94 -20.73
CA VAL A 237 13.52 18.95 -19.82
C VAL A 237 13.77 17.55 -19.26
N ARG A 238 12.70 16.82 -18.96
CA ARG A 238 12.78 15.44 -18.46
C ARG A 238 13.34 14.51 -19.53
N ASP A 239 12.85 14.65 -20.76
CA ASP A 239 13.29 13.82 -21.87
C ASP A 239 14.76 14.09 -22.24
N HIS A 240 15.18 15.36 -22.18
CA HIS A 240 16.57 15.73 -22.31
C HIS A 240 17.43 15.11 -21.19
N ALA A 241 17.00 15.21 -19.94
CA ALA A 241 17.71 14.65 -18.79
C ALA A 241 17.87 13.12 -18.90
N ILE A 242 16.84 12.41 -19.36
CA ILE A 242 16.90 10.96 -19.60
C ILE A 242 17.97 10.63 -20.64
N LYS A 243 17.96 11.36 -21.78
CA LYS A 243 18.94 11.18 -22.85
C LYS A 243 20.36 11.46 -22.37
N GLN A 244 20.58 12.53 -21.62
CA GLN A 244 21.90 12.86 -21.07
C GLN A 244 22.37 11.82 -20.04
N SER A 245 21.51 11.41 -19.11
CA SER A 245 21.86 10.38 -18.13
C SER A 245 22.24 9.05 -18.80
N LEU A 246 21.49 8.64 -19.84
CA LEU A 246 21.81 7.46 -20.66
C LEU A 246 23.12 7.63 -21.41
N HIS A 247 23.35 8.78 -22.03
CA HIS A 247 24.58 9.07 -22.79
C HIS A 247 25.82 8.89 -21.91
N TYR A 248 25.87 9.56 -20.76
CA TYR A 248 27.02 9.44 -19.88
C TYR A 248 27.12 8.07 -19.19
N CYS A 249 25.99 7.45 -18.84
CA CYS A 249 25.98 6.09 -18.32
C CYS A 249 26.63 5.11 -19.30
N ASN A 250 26.29 5.19 -20.58
CA ASN A 250 26.89 4.35 -21.63
C ASN A 250 28.38 4.63 -21.82
N ARG A 251 28.82 5.90 -21.73
CA ARG A 251 30.26 6.25 -21.80
C ARG A 251 31.07 5.66 -20.65
N VAL A 252 30.50 5.55 -19.46
CA VAL A 252 31.18 4.90 -18.33
C VAL A 252 31.18 3.38 -18.51
N LEU A 253 30.03 2.81 -18.90
CA LEU A 253 29.88 1.37 -19.12
C LEU A 253 30.73 0.84 -20.29
N SER A 254 31.13 1.67 -21.26
CA SER A 254 32.03 1.23 -22.33
C SER A 254 33.45 0.93 -21.86
N GLN A 255 33.88 1.52 -20.73
CA GLN A 255 35.19 1.24 -20.12
C GLN A 255 35.07 0.31 -18.91
N HIS A 256 33.97 0.42 -18.15
CA HIS A 256 33.69 -0.38 -16.95
C HIS A 256 32.34 -1.09 -17.05
N PRO A 257 32.21 -2.11 -17.92
CA PRO A 257 30.95 -2.81 -18.18
C PRO A 257 30.39 -3.54 -16.95
N ASP A 258 31.26 -3.86 -16.00
CA ASP A 258 30.93 -4.63 -14.79
C ASP A 258 30.44 -3.76 -13.62
N THR A 259 30.11 -2.50 -13.88
CA THR A 259 29.57 -1.59 -12.86
C THR A 259 28.08 -1.86 -12.62
N ALA A 260 27.77 -2.75 -11.67
CA ALA A 260 26.40 -3.24 -11.41
C ALA A 260 25.37 -2.11 -11.19
N LEU A 261 25.72 -1.08 -10.41
CA LEU A 261 24.84 0.07 -10.13
C LEU A 261 24.50 0.87 -11.39
N LEU A 262 25.44 1.02 -12.32
CA LEU A 262 25.21 1.70 -13.59
C LEU A 262 24.36 0.85 -14.54
N GLN A 263 24.53 -0.48 -14.52
CA GLN A 263 23.63 -1.38 -15.26
C GLN A 263 22.18 -1.25 -14.76
N LEU A 264 21.96 -1.22 -13.45
CA LEU A 264 20.63 -0.96 -12.90
C LEU A 264 20.08 0.41 -13.33
N ARG A 265 20.90 1.47 -13.28
CA ARG A 265 20.48 2.81 -13.74
C ARG A 265 20.12 2.83 -15.21
N LYS A 266 20.96 2.26 -16.07
CA LYS A 266 20.70 2.12 -17.51
C LYS A 266 19.38 1.40 -17.74
N GLY A 267 19.15 0.27 -17.06
CA GLY A 267 17.88 -0.45 -17.16
C GLY A 267 16.67 0.40 -16.78
N ARG A 268 16.76 1.17 -15.68
CA ARG A 268 15.68 2.09 -15.28
C ARG A 268 15.46 3.21 -16.30
N LEU A 269 16.52 3.77 -16.88
CA LEU A 269 16.41 4.81 -17.90
C LEU A 269 15.79 4.27 -19.20
N LEU A 270 16.20 3.08 -19.65
CA LEU A 270 15.62 2.40 -20.82
C LEU A 270 14.13 2.10 -20.60
N HIS A 271 13.77 1.65 -19.40
CA HIS A 271 12.39 1.44 -19.01
C HIS A 271 11.57 2.75 -19.04
N LEU A 272 12.16 3.91 -18.71
CA LEU A 272 11.48 5.21 -18.81
C LEU A 272 11.20 5.65 -20.25
N VAL A 273 11.97 5.15 -21.23
CA VAL A 273 11.77 5.42 -22.67
C VAL A 273 11.05 4.27 -23.40
N ALA A 274 10.47 3.34 -22.64
CA ALA A 274 9.76 2.15 -23.15
C ALA A 274 10.62 1.19 -23.99
N ASP A 275 11.93 1.19 -23.80
CA ASP A 275 12.82 0.13 -24.29
C ASP A 275 12.86 -1.02 -23.26
N ASP A 276 11.78 -1.80 -23.26
CA ASP A 276 11.56 -2.89 -22.29
C ASP A 276 12.59 -4.02 -22.45
N GLU A 277 13.00 -4.32 -23.68
CA GLU A 277 13.99 -5.37 -23.97
C GLU A 277 15.37 -4.97 -23.46
N GLY A 278 15.83 -3.75 -23.80
CA GLY A 278 17.10 -3.23 -23.31
C GLY A 278 17.10 -3.08 -21.78
N ALA A 279 15.98 -2.68 -21.19
CA ALA A 279 15.82 -2.60 -19.75
C ALA A 279 15.98 -3.98 -19.08
N GLN A 280 15.32 -5.00 -19.62
CA GLN A 280 15.38 -6.36 -19.09
C GLN A 280 16.80 -6.93 -19.13
N SER A 281 17.53 -6.75 -20.24
CA SER A 281 18.94 -7.16 -20.35
C SER A 281 19.82 -6.47 -19.30
N CYS A 282 19.61 -5.18 -19.06
CA CYS A 282 20.36 -4.43 -18.05
C CYS A 282 20.06 -4.92 -16.61
N TYR A 283 18.80 -5.24 -16.31
CA TYR A 283 18.42 -5.80 -15.01
C TYR A 283 19.02 -7.19 -14.77
N GLN A 284 19.04 -8.03 -15.80
CA GLN A 284 19.69 -9.33 -15.71
C GLN A 284 21.20 -9.17 -15.47
N ARG A 285 21.87 -8.29 -16.23
CA ARG A 285 23.29 -8.00 -16.03
C ARG A 285 23.59 -7.45 -14.64
N ALA A 286 22.72 -6.59 -14.11
CA ALA A 286 22.86 -6.06 -12.75
C ALA A 286 22.83 -7.17 -11.68
N LEU A 287 21.96 -8.17 -11.84
CA LEU A 287 21.89 -9.34 -10.96
C LEU A 287 23.13 -10.24 -11.09
N GLU A 288 23.58 -10.50 -12.32
CA GLU A 288 24.80 -11.28 -12.60
C GLU A 288 26.05 -10.66 -11.97
N LEU A 289 26.12 -9.32 -11.94
CA LEU A 289 27.18 -8.55 -11.28
C LEU A 289 27.03 -8.47 -9.75
N GLY A 290 26.06 -9.18 -9.17
CA GLY A 290 25.91 -9.36 -7.72
C GLY A 290 25.03 -8.32 -7.02
N LEU A 291 24.21 -7.53 -7.72
CA LEU A 291 23.26 -6.67 -7.02
C LEU A 291 22.18 -7.50 -6.30
N PRO A 292 21.80 -7.12 -5.06
CA PRO A 292 20.76 -7.82 -4.32
C PRO A 292 19.43 -7.84 -5.09
N ALA A 293 18.83 -9.02 -5.18
CA ALA A 293 17.54 -9.25 -5.84
C ALA A 293 16.45 -8.24 -5.45
N PRO A 294 16.29 -7.85 -4.16
CA PRO A 294 15.29 -6.85 -3.75
C PRO A 294 15.45 -5.47 -4.40
N ARG A 295 16.63 -5.11 -4.92
CA ARG A 295 16.87 -3.85 -5.62
C ARG A 295 16.50 -3.88 -7.10
N VAL A 296 16.47 -5.07 -7.71
CA VAL A 296 16.33 -5.23 -9.16
C VAL A 296 14.99 -5.86 -9.54
N ILE A 297 14.59 -6.93 -8.84
CA ILE A 297 13.38 -7.72 -9.14
C ILE A 297 12.12 -6.86 -9.25
N PRO A 298 11.86 -5.85 -8.40
CA PRO A 298 10.65 -5.03 -8.55
C PRO A 298 10.51 -4.37 -9.93
N TYR A 299 11.63 -3.99 -10.56
CA TYR A 299 11.61 -3.40 -11.90
C TYR A 299 11.38 -4.44 -13.00
N GLN A 300 11.94 -5.65 -12.87
CA GLN A 300 11.67 -6.76 -13.78
C GLN A 300 10.20 -7.21 -13.68
N ALA A 301 9.66 -7.26 -12.46
CA ALA A 301 8.26 -7.58 -12.21
C ALA A 301 7.34 -6.53 -12.85
N GLU A 302 7.68 -5.24 -12.81
CA GLU A 302 6.93 -4.19 -13.48
C GLU A 302 6.89 -4.38 -15.02
N LEU A 303 8.03 -4.71 -15.65
CA LEU A 303 8.09 -4.99 -17.09
C LEU A 303 7.18 -6.17 -17.46
N LEU A 304 7.29 -7.28 -16.74
CA LEU A 304 6.48 -8.47 -16.98
C LEU A 304 4.99 -8.22 -16.72
N PHE A 305 4.67 -7.38 -15.74
CA PHE A 305 3.30 -6.96 -15.47
C PHE A 305 2.71 -6.16 -16.64
N LYS A 306 3.45 -5.21 -17.21
CA LYS A 306 3.04 -4.46 -18.42
C LYS A 306 2.78 -5.39 -19.60
N GLN A 307 3.59 -6.43 -19.73
CA GLN A 307 3.46 -7.48 -20.75
C GLN A 307 2.36 -8.52 -20.43
N ARG A 308 1.61 -8.35 -19.34
CA ARG A 308 0.57 -9.28 -18.86
C ARG A 308 1.07 -10.70 -18.55
N GLN A 309 2.37 -10.85 -18.27
CA GLN A 309 3.00 -12.14 -17.92
C GLN A 309 2.92 -12.40 -16.41
N PHE A 310 1.70 -12.46 -15.87
CA PHE A 310 1.44 -12.50 -14.43
C PHE A 310 2.06 -13.72 -13.72
N ALA A 311 2.11 -14.88 -14.38
CA ALA A 311 2.74 -16.07 -13.83
C ALA A 311 4.24 -15.85 -13.53
N LYS A 312 4.95 -15.14 -14.40
CA LYS A 312 6.37 -14.81 -14.19
C LYS A 312 6.55 -13.73 -13.13
N VAL A 313 5.63 -12.77 -13.04
CA VAL A 313 5.61 -11.79 -11.94
C VAL A 313 5.49 -12.51 -10.60
N GLN A 314 4.55 -13.45 -10.49
CA GLN A 314 4.33 -14.26 -9.30
C GLN A 314 5.61 -15.03 -8.91
N GLU A 315 6.24 -15.69 -9.88
CA GLU A 315 7.49 -16.42 -9.67
C GLU A 315 8.60 -15.52 -9.13
N LEU A 316 8.81 -14.36 -9.75
CA LEU A 316 9.81 -13.38 -9.32
C LEU A 316 9.54 -12.85 -7.92
N MET A 317 8.29 -12.50 -7.63
CA MET A 317 7.91 -11.94 -6.33
C MET A 317 8.02 -12.97 -5.21
N ARG A 318 7.79 -14.26 -5.48
CA ARG A 318 7.98 -15.34 -4.50
C ARG A 318 9.45 -15.58 -4.13
N ARG A 319 10.39 -15.26 -5.03
CA ARG A 319 11.84 -15.34 -4.76
C ARG A 319 12.32 -14.24 -3.80
N LEU A 320 11.53 -13.20 -3.56
CA LEU A 320 11.85 -12.15 -2.60
C LEU A 320 11.40 -12.56 -1.20
N GLU A 321 12.32 -13.07 -0.37
CA GLU A 321 12.05 -13.36 1.04
C GLU A 321 11.76 -12.07 1.85
N ASP A 322 10.73 -12.09 2.71
CA ASP A 322 10.15 -10.91 3.40
C ASP A 322 11.13 -10.13 4.31
N GLN A 323 12.27 -10.73 4.68
CA GLN A 323 13.21 -10.18 5.66
C GLN A 323 14.18 -9.14 5.07
N GLN A 324 14.43 -9.15 3.76
CA GLN A 324 15.41 -8.26 3.11
C GLN A 324 14.79 -7.14 2.27
N VAL A 325 13.45 -7.05 2.26
CA VAL A 325 12.73 -6.15 1.35
C VAL A 325 12.29 -4.88 2.05
N MET A 326 12.34 -3.76 1.33
CA MET A 326 11.80 -2.48 1.80
C MET A 326 10.34 -2.63 2.26
N PRO A 327 9.94 -2.01 3.41
CA PRO A 327 8.59 -2.14 3.96
C PRO A 327 7.46 -1.82 2.97
N ARG A 328 7.70 -0.90 2.03
CA ARG A 328 6.71 -0.50 1.01
C ARG A 328 6.42 -1.58 -0.03
N LEU A 329 7.32 -2.54 -0.23
CA LEU A 329 7.14 -3.63 -1.19
C LEU A 329 6.45 -4.86 -0.57
N ARG A 330 6.37 -4.93 0.77
CA ARG A 330 5.74 -6.07 1.47
C ARG A 330 4.30 -6.34 1.03
N PRO A 331 3.40 -5.33 0.91
CA PRO A 331 2.03 -5.58 0.46
C PRO A 331 1.99 -6.18 -0.96
N CYS A 332 2.88 -5.73 -1.85
CA CYS A 332 2.98 -6.28 -3.21
C CYS A 332 3.46 -7.74 -3.17
N ILE A 333 4.50 -8.04 -2.39
CA ILE A 333 4.99 -9.42 -2.24
C ILE A 333 3.89 -10.32 -1.69
N GLN A 334 3.20 -9.91 -0.62
CA GLN A 334 2.10 -10.67 -0.02
C GLN A 334 0.97 -10.92 -1.00
N TYR A 335 0.61 -9.92 -1.81
CA TYR A 335 -0.42 -10.08 -2.84
C TYR A 335 -0.04 -11.15 -3.87
N TRP A 336 1.20 -11.10 -4.36
CA TRP A 336 1.69 -12.04 -5.39
C TRP A 336 2.14 -13.39 -4.82
N SER A 337 2.34 -13.53 -3.50
CA SER A 337 2.73 -14.81 -2.87
C SER A 337 1.57 -15.58 -2.24
N ALA A 338 0.40 -14.95 -2.08
CA ALA A 338 -0.79 -15.55 -1.48
C ALA A 338 -1.62 -16.43 -2.44
N SER A 339 -1.27 -16.45 -3.73
CA SER A 339 -1.90 -17.29 -4.77
C SER A 339 -1.06 -18.51 -5.11
#